data_AF-A0A227P5I3-F1
#
_entry.id   AF-A0A227P5I3-F1
#
_cell.length_a   1.000
_cell.length_b   1.000
_cell.length_c   1.000
_cell.angle_alpha   90.00
_cell.angle_beta   90.00
_cell.angle_gamma   90.00
#
_symmetry.space_group_name_H-M   'P 1'
#
loop_
_entity.id
_entity.type
_entity.pdbx_description
1 polymer ?
#
loop_
_entity_poly.entity_id
_entity_poly.type
_entity_poly.pdbx_seq_one_letter_code
_entity_poly.pdbx_strand_id
1 'polypeptide(L)'
;TKYDAFSRPVYTGWYDQSSNAVIRKSLQDTQNAAKTLFEKKETSGTIDQIAVNYSNANAPTNFKLLTVTYYDTYEYPDAPVIPTTIEGQPVLANTKGLATGNWTRVATTALATLGETTTTIYDDIKGRPIRINLKNHLGGYTLTDSKLDFSGKALYTITRHKRTLGDNELVVREDFTYSPQDRLLTHTHQVNAGIVQLLTSNNYDALGQLESKNVGDPGGNSRQ
;
A
#
# COMPACT_ATOMS: atom_id res chain seq x y z
N THR A 1 -7.36 0.39 -18.93
CA THR A 1 -7.72 0.90 -17.59
C THR A 1 -9.17 1.33 -17.59
N LYS A 2 -9.89 1.05 -16.51
CA LYS A 2 -11.25 1.55 -16.28
C LYS A 2 -11.25 2.59 -15.16
N TYR A 3 -12.24 3.46 -15.18
CA TYR A 3 -12.34 4.60 -14.27
C TYR A 3 -13.71 4.65 -13.60
N ASP A 4 -13.78 5.24 -12.41
CA ASP A 4 -15.05 5.61 -11.78
C ASP A 4 -15.58 6.96 -12.30
N ALA A 5 -16.73 7.39 -11.77
CA ALA A 5 -17.38 8.65 -12.12
C ALA A 5 -16.51 9.89 -11.80
N PHE A 6 -15.49 9.77 -10.96
CA PHE A 6 -14.54 10.83 -10.62
C PHE A 6 -13.26 10.77 -11.46
N SER A 7 -13.23 9.93 -12.51
CA SER A 7 -12.07 9.70 -13.35
C SER A 7 -10.86 9.15 -12.59
N ARG A 8 -11.09 8.43 -11.49
CA ARG A 8 -10.04 7.70 -10.77
C ARG A 8 -9.89 6.29 -11.34
N PRO A 9 -8.67 5.79 -11.56
CA PRO A 9 -8.46 4.43 -12.06
C PRO A 9 -8.99 3.40 -11.06
N VAL A 10 -9.95 2.56 -11.44
CA VAL A 10 -10.54 1.55 -10.53
C VAL A 10 -9.96 0.16 -10.76
N TYR A 11 -9.60 -0.17 -12.00
CA TYR A 11 -8.90 -1.42 -12.30
C TYR A 11 -8.23 -1.40 -13.67
N THR A 12 -7.22 -2.24 -13.82
CA THR A 12 -6.50 -2.47 -15.07
C THR A 12 -6.62 -3.93 -15.48
N GLY A 13 -6.51 -4.19 -16.78
CA GLY A 13 -6.58 -5.53 -17.33
C GLY A 13 -5.85 -5.64 -18.65
N TRP A 14 -5.44 -6.85 -18.97
CA TRP A 14 -4.87 -7.22 -20.25
C TRP A 14 -5.95 -7.85 -21.14
N TYR A 15 -6.29 -7.16 -22.22
CA TYR A 15 -7.20 -7.67 -23.24
C TYR A 15 -6.36 -8.20 -24.39
N ASP A 16 -6.26 -9.54 -24.48
CA ASP A 16 -5.54 -10.19 -25.57
C ASP A 16 -6.34 -10.06 -26.86
N GLN A 17 -5.88 -9.17 -27.73
CA GLN A 17 -6.54 -8.87 -29.00
C GLN A 17 -5.49 -8.61 -30.08
N SER A 18 -5.69 -9.24 -31.24
CA SER A 18 -4.85 -9.02 -32.41
C SER A 18 -5.04 -7.58 -32.93
N SER A 19 -3.95 -6.94 -33.36
CA SER A 19 -3.98 -5.55 -33.83
C SER A 19 -3.91 -5.49 -35.35
N ASN A 20 -5.01 -5.09 -35.97
CA ASN A 20 -5.07 -4.75 -37.40
C ASN A 20 -6.08 -3.61 -37.63
N ALA A 21 -6.09 -3.03 -38.84
CA ALA A 21 -6.91 -1.86 -39.14
C ALA A 21 -8.43 -2.11 -38.93
N VAL A 22 -8.91 -3.30 -39.29
CA VAL A 22 -10.33 -3.67 -39.16
C VAL A 22 -10.73 -3.76 -37.69
N ILE A 23 -9.94 -4.45 -36.88
CA ILE A 23 -10.19 -4.63 -35.44
C ILE A 23 -10.11 -3.29 -34.72
N ARG A 24 -9.09 -2.48 -34.99
CA ARG A 24 -8.96 -1.14 -34.38
C ARG A 24 -10.17 -0.26 -34.68
N LYS A 25 -10.65 -0.27 -35.93
CA LYS A 25 -11.85 0.49 -36.32
C LYS A 25 -13.08 0.00 -35.55
N SER A 26 -13.30 -1.32 -35.48
CA SER A 26 -14.43 -1.91 -34.74
C SER A 26 -14.42 -1.55 -33.25
N LEU A 27 -13.26 -1.60 -32.61
CA LEU A 27 -13.09 -1.18 -31.21
C LEU A 27 -13.38 0.32 -31.03
N GLN A 28 -12.90 1.16 -31.94
CA GLN A 28 -13.19 2.60 -31.92
C GLN A 28 -14.67 2.89 -32.11
N ASP A 29 -15.33 2.26 -33.08
CA ASP A 29 -16.76 2.44 -33.34
C ASP A 29 -17.60 2.02 -32.11
N THR A 30 -17.23 0.91 -31.46
CA THR A 30 -17.85 0.45 -30.21
C THR A 30 -17.69 1.48 -29.10
N GLN A 31 -16.48 2.05 -28.94
CA GLN A 31 -16.21 3.05 -27.93
C GLN A 31 -16.96 4.37 -28.20
N ASN A 32 -17.08 4.78 -29.46
CA ASN A 32 -17.83 5.98 -29.87
C ASN A 32 -19.33 5.86 -29.57
N ALA A 33 -19.89 4.64 -29.64
CA ALA A 33 -21.28 4.38 -29.33
C ALA A 33 -21.56 4.13 -27.84
N ALA A 34 -20.52 4.06 -27.00
CA ALA A 34 -20.66 3.71 -25.58
C ALA A 34 -21.41 4.81 -24.80
N LYS A 35 -22.47 4.40 -24.08
CA LYS A 35 -23.22 5.29 -23.18
C LYS A 35 -22.73 5.23 -21.74
N THR A 36 -22.16 4.07 -21.35
CA THR A 36 -21.53 3.88 -20.05
C THR A 36 -20.05 4.19 -20.19
N LEU A 37 -19.61 5.26 -19.54
CA LEU A 37 -18.23 5.76 -19.67
C LEU A 37 -17.36 5.42 -18.45
N PHE A 38 -17.98 5.00 -17.36
CA PHE A 38 -17.33 4.71 -16.09
C PHE A 38 -17.97 3.51 -15.41
N GLU A 39 -17.21 2.89 -14.51
CA GLU A 39 -17.65 1.80 -13.66
C GLU A 39 -18.18 2.34 -12.34
N LYS A 40 -19.11 1.59 -11.74
CA LYS A 40 -19.75 1.92 -10.47
C LYS A 40 -19.27 0.97 -9.39
N LYS A 41 -19.29 1.43 -8.14
CA LYS A 41 -19.10 0.54 -7.00
C LYS A 41 -20.30 -0.37 -6.85
N GLU A 42 -20.03 -1.63 -6.52
CA GLU A 42 -21.03 -2.66 -6.27
C GLU A 42 -20.75 -3.29 -4.90
N THR A 43 -21.76 -3.89 -4.26
CA THR A 43 -21.57 -4.59 -2.98
C THR A 43 -20.87 -5.94 -3.15
N SER A 44 -20.95 -6.52 -4.35
CA SER A 44 -20.37 -7.80 -4.71
C SER A 44 -20.27 -7.91 -6.23
N GLY A 45 -19.33 -8.68 -6.73
CA GLY A 45 -19.18 -8.95 -8.16
C GLY A 45 -17.93 -9.78 -8.43
N THR A 46 -17.79 -10.23 -9.67
CA THR A 46 -16.58 -10.91 -10.14
C THR A 46 -16.14 -10.40 -11.50
N ILE A 47 -14.83 -10.25 -11.68
CA ILE A 47 -14.17 -9.93 -12.95
C ILE A 47 -13.02 -10.91 -13.12
N ASP A 48 -12.97 -11.63 -14.26
CA ASP A 48 -11.95 -12.67 -14.50
C ASP A 48 -11.83 -13.67 -13.33
N GLN A 49 -12.99 -14.11 -12.81
CA GLN A 49 -13.12 -15.04 -11.67
C GLN A 49 -12.56 -14.52 -10.33
N ILE A 50 -12.19 -13.24 -10.24
CA ILE A 50 -11.70 -12.59 -9.02
C ILE A 50 -12.84 -11.75 -8.44
N ALA A 51 -13.05 -11.82 -7.13
CA ALA A 51 -14.04 -11.01 -6.43
C ALA A 51 -13.65 -9.53 -6.52
N VAL A 52 -14.55 -8.70 -7.06
CA VAL A 52 -14.33 -7.26 -7.26
C VAL A 52 -15.63 -6.51 -7.00
N ASN A 53 -15.56 -5.47 -6.18
CA ASN A 53 -16.69 -4.62 -5.80
C ASN A 53 -16.89 -3.43 -6.77
N TYR A 54 -16.77 -3.71 -8.07
CA TYR A 54 -17.02 -2.76 -9.15
C TYR A 54 -17.80 -3.42 -10.28
N SER A 55 -18.59 -2.63 -11.00
CA SER A 55 -19.19 -3.05 -12.27
C SER A 55 -18.13 -3.30 -13.33
N ASN A 56 -18.51 -4.01 -14.39
CA ASN A 56 -17.70 -4.20 -15.59
C ASN A 56 -18.59 -4.07 -16.84
N ALA A 57 -19.13 -2.87 -17.01
CA ALA A 57 -20.18 -2.58 -17.99
C ALA A 57 -19.68 -1.79 -19.21
N ASN A 58 -18.55 -1.09 -19.11
CA ASN A 58 -17.94 -0.43 -20.26
C ASN A 58 -17.10 -1.45 -21.05
N ALA A 59 -16.99 -1.33 -22.38
CA ALA A 59 -16.12 -2.19 -23.19
C ALA A 59 -14.62 -1.83 -23.00
N PRO A 60 -13.67 -2.78 -23.09
CA PRO A 60 -13.87 -4.23 -23.12
C PRO A 60 -14.36 -4.77 -21.77
N THR A 61 -15.15 -5.84 -21.78
CA THR A 61 -15.69 -6.52 -20.58
C THR A 61 -15.07 -7.90 -20.35
N ASN A 62 -14.38 -8.48 -21.33
CA ASN A 62 -13.62 -9.72 -21.18
C ASN A 62 -12.12 -9.43 -21.33
N PHE A 63 -11.34 -9.67 -20.28
CA PHE A 63 -9.90 -9.41 -20.20
C PHE A 63 -9.34 -10.12 -18.96
N LYS A 64 -8.01 -10.25 -18.88
CA LYS A 64 -7.32 -10.68 -17.67
C LYS A 64 -7.17 -9.51 -16.71
N LEU A 65 -7.79 -9.59 -15.54
CA LEU A 65 -7.70 -8.55 -14.52
C LEU A 65 -6.27 -8.49 -13.96
N LEU A 66 -5.68 -7.30 -13.84
CA LEU A 66 -4.30 -7.11 -13.39
C LEU A 66 -4.22 -6.38 -12.05
N THR A 67 -4.95 -5.28 -11.90
CA THR A 67 -5.00 -4.52 -10.65
C THR A 67 -6.41 -4.01 -10.38
N VAL A 68 -6.74 -3.79 -9.10
CA VAL A 68 -7.95 -3.10 -8.65
C VAL A 68 -7.57 -2.09 -7.57
N THR A 69 -8.11 -0.88 -7.63
CA THR A 69 -7.93 0.15 -6.61
C THR A 69 -9.27 0.51 -5.99
N TYR A 70 -9.35 0.45 -4.67
CA TYR A 70 -10.52 0.76 -3.87
C TYR A 70 -10.34 2.13 -3.23
N TYR A 71 -11.41 2.91 -3.25
CA TYR A 71 -11.44 4.27 -2.69
C TYR A 71 -12.57 4.41 -1.68
N ASP A 72 -12.52 5.46 -0.86
CA ASP A 72 -13.60 6.02 -0.04
C ASP A 72 -14.13 5.18 1.12
N THR A 73 -13.89 3.86 1.14
CA THR A 73 -14.42 2.88 2.11
C THR A 73 -13.51 1.68 2.23
N TYR A 74 -13.59 0.95 3.35
CA TYR A 74 -12.94 -0.35 3.55
C TYR A 74 -13.85 -1.55 3.18
N GLU A 75 -14.92 -1.29 2.43
CA GLU A 75 -15.91 -2.29 2.01
C GLU A 75 -15.52 -2.93 0.67
N TYR A 76 -14.52 -3.79 0.69
CA TYR A 76 -14.06 -4.53 -0.48
C TYR A 76 -13.58 -5.94 -0.10
N PRO A 77 -13.45 -6.87 -1.07
CA PRO A 77 -13.04 -8.25 -0.80
C PRO A 77 -11.68 -8.30 -0.10
N ASP A 78 -11.56 -9.17 0.91
CA ASP A 78 -10.34 -9.35 1.72
C ASP A 78 -9.86 -8.12 2.49
N ALA A 79 -10.67 -7.07 2.64
CA ALA A 79 -10.35 -5.96 3.54
C ALA A 79 -10.20 -6.47 4.99
N PRO A 80 -9.13 -6.07 5.71
CA PRO A 80 -8.97 -6.44 7.11
C PRO A 80 -9.99 -5.69 7.99
N VAL A 81 -10.22 -6.20 9.19
CA VAL A 81 -10.93 -5.44 10.23
C VAL A 81 -10.11 -4.21 10.58
N ILE A 82 -10.74 -3.03 10.49
CA ILE A 82 -10.09 -1.75 10.73
C ILE A 82 -10.11 -1.45 12.24
N PRO A 83 -8.94 -1.32 12.89
CA PRO A 83 -8.89 -0.93 14.30
C PRO A 83 -9.29 0.52 14.48
N THR A 84 -9.77 0.88 15.67
CA THR A 84 -10.11 2.28 16.01
C THR A 84 -8.87 3.13 16.30
N THR A 85 -7.76 2.49 16.70
CA THR A 85 -6.48 3.15 16.97
C THR A 85 -5.31 2.31 16.47
N ILE A 86 -4.24 2.97 16.01
CA ILE A 86 -2.96 2.34 15.62
C ILE A 86 -1.83 3.11 16.28
N GLU A 87 -0.99 2.44 17.06
CA GLU A 87 0.09 3.08 17.83
C GLU A 87 -0.41 4.25 18.69
N GLY A 88 -1.63 4.13 19.23
CA GLY A 88 -2.30 5.18 20.01
C GLY A 88 -2.71 6.42 19.21
N GLN A 89 -2.72 6.36 17.87
CA GLN A 89 -3.31 7.37 17.00
C GLN A 89 -4.73 6.95 16.61
N PRO A 90 -5.74 7.83 16.68
CA PRO A 90 -7.08 7.53 16.20
C PRO A 90 -7.07 7.32 14.67
N VAL A 91 -7.80 6.29 14.22
CA VAL A 91 -7.97 5.97 12.80
C VAL A 91 -9.10 6.81 12.21
N LEU A 92 -8.86 7.35 11.02
CA LEU A 92 -9.86 8.09 10.25
C LEU A 92 -11.01 7.16 9.83
N ALA A 93 -12.21 7.41 10.37
CA ALA A 93 -13.38 6.60 10.05
C ALA A 93 -13.92 6.88 8.63
N ASN A 94 -13.88 8.15 8.21
CA ASN A 94 -14.43 8.57 6.92
C ASN A 94 -13.31 8.80 5.88
N THR A 95 -13.08 7.83 5.02
CA THR A 95 -12.00 7.87 4.03
C THR A 95 -12.42 8.38 2.64
N LYS A 96 -13.54 9.12 2.53
CA LYS A 96 -13.97 9.71 1.24
C LYS A 96 -12.82 10.47 0.57
N GLY A 97 -12.59 10.17 -0.70
CA GLY A 97 -11.52 10.74 -1.52
C GLY A 97 -10.18 10.00 -1.45
N LEU A 98 -9.97 9.12 -0.46
CA LEU A 98 -8.71 8.40 -0.26
C LEU A 98 -8.73 7.01 -0.89
N ALA A 99 -7.55 6.52 -1.29
CA ALA A 99 -7.35 5.15 -1.74
C ALA A 99 -7.17 4.23 -0.52
N THR A 100 -8.12 3.34 -0.28
CA THR A 100 -8.16 2.50 0.92
C THR A 100 -7.54 1.13 0.70
N GLY A 101 -7.61 0.61 -0.53
CA GLY A 101 -7.13 -0.72 -0.86
C GLY A 101 -6.65 -0.85 -2.28
N ASN A 102 -5.79 -1.83 -2.52
CA ASN A 102 -5.33 -2.24 -3.84
C ASN A 102 -5.23 -3.75 -3.89
N TRP A 103 -5.67 -4.36 -4.99
CA TRP A 103 -5.40 -5.75 -5.32
C TRP A 103 -4.52 -5.81 -6.56
N THR A 104 -3.49 -6.65 -6.55
CA THR A 104 -2.58 -6.86 -7.69
C THR A 104 -2.45 -8.34 -7.99
N ARG A 105 -2.57 -8.72 -9.26
CA ARG A 105 -2.42 -10.11 -9.71
C ARG A 105 -0.99 -10.61 -9.54
N VAL A 106 -0.86 -11.87 -9.12
CA VAL A 106 0.38 -12.63 -9.20
C VAL A 106 0.29 -13.61 -10.38
N ALA A 107 1.01 -13.28 -11.45
CA ALA A 107 0.97 -14.04 -12.70
C ALA A 107 1.92 -15.25 -12.65
N THR A 108 1.48 -16.35 -12.01
CA THR A 108 2.24 -17.62 -12.01
C THR A 108 1.93 -18.50 -13.22
N THR A 109 0.67 -18.55 -13.64
CA THR A 109 0.21 -19.26 -14.84
C THR A 109 -0.88 -18.44 -15.54
N ALA A 110 -1.19 -18.78 -16.80
CA ALA A 110 -2.23 -18.09 -17.57
C ALA A 110 -3.65 -18.17 -16.95
N LEU A 111 -3.90 -19.19 -16.12
CA LEU A 111 -5.19 -19.42 -15.46
C LEU A 111 -5.20 -19.02 -13.98
N ALA A 112 -4.04 -18.69 -13.38
CA ALA A 112 -3.95 -18.35 -11.96
C ALA A 112 -4.71 -17.04 -11.67
N THR A 113 -5.60 -17.07 -10.67
CA THR A 113 -6.35 -15.92 -10.16
C THR A 113 -5.80 -15.39 -8.83
N LEU A 114 -4.56 -15.77 -8.51
CA LEU A 114 -3.86 -15.34 -7.31
C LEU A 114 -3.59 -13.83 -7.35
N GLY A 115 -3.62 -13.21 -6.19
CA GLY A 115 -3.26 -11.81 -6.04
C GLY A 115 -2.88 -11.45 -4.62
N GLU A 116 -2.34 -10.25 -4.48
CA GLU A 116 -1.95 -9.64 -3.21
C GLU A 116 -2.83 -8.42 -2.95
N THR A 117 -3.27 -8.27 -1.71
CA THR A 117 -4.13 -7.16 -1.30
C THR A 117 -3.36 -6.25 -0.35
N THR A 118 -3.21 -4.99 -0.73
CA THR A 118 -2.67 -3.93 0.12
C THR A 118 -3.82 -3.09 0.67
N THR A 119 -3.82 -2.80 1.97
CA THR A 119 -4.77 -1.89 2.63
C THR A 119 -4.00 -0.75 3.29
N THR A 120 -4.46 0.48 3.10
CA THR A 120 -3.87 1.68 3.70
C THR A 120 -4.85 2.30 4.69
N ILE A 121 -4.38 2.52 5.92
CA ILE A 121 -5.16 3.12 7.01
C ILE A 121 -4.56 4.46 7.39
N TYR A 122 -5.44 5.44 7.65
CA TYR A 122 -5.11 6.84 7.79
C TYR A 122 -5.36 7.36 9.21
N ASP A 123 -4.59 8.36 9.65
CA ASP A 123 -4.85 9.07 10.91
C ASP A 123 -6.02 10.03 10.79
N ASP A 124 -6.83 10.11 11.84
CA ASP A 124 -8.05 10.94 11.88
C ASP A 124 -7.76 12.45 11.78
N ILE A 125 -6.58 12.89 12.23
CA ILE A 125 -6.28 14.33 12.36
C ILE A 125 -5.93 14.93 10.99
N LYS A 126 -5.07 14.27 10.21
CA LYS A 126 -4.56 14.82 8.93
C LYS A 126 -4.73 13.89 7.73
N GLY A 127 -5.34 12.72 7.89
CA GLY A 127 -5.54 11.77 6.80
C GLY A 127 -4.22 11.23 6.22
N ARG A 128 -3.17 11.09 7.02
CA ARG A 128 -1.86 10.55 6.61
C ARG A 128 -1.84 9.03 6.83
N PRO A 129 -1.18 8.26 5.95
CA PRO A 129 -1.03 6.82 6.15
C PRO A 129 -0.29 6.50 7.46
N ILE A 130 -0.92 5.71 8.33
CA ILE A 130 -0.34 5.20 9.59
C ILE A 130 -0.27 3.68 9.64
N ARG A 131 -0.94 2.97 8.73
CA ARG A 131 -0.70 1.55 8.48
C ARG A 131 -0.77 1.24 7.00
N ILE A 132 0.15 0.40 6.55
CA ILE A 132 0.10 -0.28 5.25
C ILE A 132 0.16 -1.78 5.53
N ASN A 133 -0.86 -2.53 5.10
CA ASN A 133 -0.94 -3.98 5.29
C ASN A 133 -1.06 -4.66 3.93
N LEU A 134 0.00 -5.36 3.52
CA LEU A 134 0.04 -6.20 2.32
C LEU A 134 -0.16 -7.66 2.71
N LYS A 135 -1.29 -8.25 2.34
CA LYS A 135 -1.56 -9.70 2.41
C LYS A 135 -1.05 -10.34 1.13
N ASN A 136 -0.09 -11.24 1.25
CA ASN A 136 0.52 -11.90 0.09
C ASN A 136 -0.32 -13.11 -0.37
N HIS A 137 -0.02 -13.60 -1.57
CA HIS A 137 -0.76 -14.72 -2.17
C HIS A 137 -0.42 -16.10 -1.54
N LEU A 138 0.55 -16.16 -0.63
CA LEU A 138 0.98 -17.37 0.11
C LEU A 138 0.31 -17.47 1.50
N GLY A 139 -0.58 -16.53 1.84
CA GLY A 139 -1.28 -16.47 3.13
C GLY A 139 -0.50 -15.77 4.24
N GLY A 140 0.69 -15.24 3.96
CA GLY A 140 1.42 -14.34 4.85
C GLY A 140 1.08 -12.87 4.62
N TYR A 141 1.86 -11.98 5.24
CA TYR A 141 1.67 -10.53 5.12
C TYR A 141 2.94 -9.73 5.43
N THR A 142 2.93 -8.47 5.02
CA THR A 142 3.81 -7.42 5.54
C THR A 142 2.95 -6.27 6.01
N LEU A 143 3.07 -5.90 7.28
CA LEU A 143 2.30 -4.82 7.90
C LEU A 143 3.27 -3.81 8.49
N THR A 144 3.19 -2.56 8.06
CA THR A 144 3.99 -1.46 8.60
C THR A 144 3.07 -0.46 9.28
N ASP A 145 3.31 -0.24 10.57
CA ASP A 145 2.70 0.81 11.38
C ASP A 145 3.65 1.98 11.59
N SER A 146 3.13 3.20 11.55
CA SER A 146 3.92 4.42 11.74
C SER A 146 3.28 5.28 12.83
N LYS A 147 4.03 5.55 13.90
CA LYS A 147 3.66 6.60 14.87
C LYS A 147 4.18 7.92 14.37
N LEU A 148 3.29 8.85 14.05
CA LEU A 148 3.66 10.17 13.54
C LEU A 148 3.54 11.24 14.63
N ASP A 149 4.40 12.24 14.55
CA ASP A 149 4.20 13.49 15.27
C ASP A 149 3.15 14.38 14.57
N PHE A 150 2.89 15.56 15.14
CA PHE A 150 1.94 16.50 14.54
C PHE A 150 2.35 16.97 13.13
N SER A 151 3.66 17.13 12.87
CA SER A 151 4.18 17.57 11.57
C SER A 151 4.15 16.47 10.50
N GLY A 152 4.03 15.19 10.89
CA GLY A 152 4.05 14.03 9.99
C GLY A 152 5.37 13.27 9.97
N LYS A 153 6.33 13.63 10.83
CA LYS A 153 7.56 12.86 10.99
C LYS A 153 7.26 11.59 11.76
N ALA A 154 7.85 10.47 11.35
CA ALA A 154 7.73 9.23 12.08
C ALA A 154 8.59 9.30 13.35
N LEU A 155 7.98 9.12 14.51
CA LEU A 155 8.69 8.91 15.78
C LEU A 155 9.25 7.49 15.82
N TYR A 156 8.45 6.53 15.35
CA TYR A 156 8.89 5.18 15.12
C TYR A 156 8.00 4.48 14.08
N THR A 157 8.53 3.41 13.50
CA THR A 157 7.81 2.48 12.65
C THR A 157 7.94 1.05 13.19
N ILE A 158 6.90 0.24 13.01
CA ILE A 158 6.91 -1.18 13.34
C ILE A 158 6.50 -1.95 12.10
N THR A 159 7.41 -2.74 11.55
CA THR A 159 7.16 -3.65 10.44
C THR A 159 7.05 -5.08 10.94
N ARG A 160 5.94 -5.73 10.65
CA ARG A 160 5.63 -7.12 10.94
C ARG A 160 5.58 -7.90 9.64
N HIS A 161 6.28 -9.02 9.56
CA HIS A 161 6.36 -9.81 8.35
C HIS A 161 6.18 -11.30 8.62
N LYS A 162 5.35 -11.94 7.77
CA LYS A 162 5.20 -13.38 7.65
C LYS A 162 5.19 -13.75 6.17
N ARG A 163 5.97 -14.75 5.76
CA ARG A 163 5.90 -15.26 4.38
C ARG A 163 4.65 -16.10 4.17
N THR A 164 4.35 -17.04 5.07
CA THR A 164 3.16 -17.90 5.06
C THR A 164 2.44 -17.86 6.41
N LEU A 165 1.28 -18.51 6.51
CA LEU A 165 0.53 -18.60 7.78
C LEU A 165 1.33 -19.34 8.88
N GLY A 166 2.10 -20.36 8.50
CA GLY A 166 2.83 -21.22 9.43
C GLY A 166 4.20 -20.67 9.88
N ASP A 167 4.73 -19.66 9.21
CA ASP A 167 6.02 -19.07 9.57
C ASP A 167 5.94 -18.28 10.89
N ASN A 168 7.08 -18.09 11.54
CA ASN A 168 7.20 -17.16 12.66
C ASN A 168 7.14 -15.72 12.17
N GLU A 169 6.48 -14.85 12.94
CA GLU A 169 6.44 -13.42 12.64
C GLU A 169 7.79 -12.78 12.94
N LEU A 170 8.33 -12.08 11.95
CA LEU A 170 9.47 -11.18 12.11
C LEU A 170 8.92 -9.79 12.45
N VAL A 171 9.39 -9.20 13.55
CA VAL A 171 9.06 -7.83 13.93
C VAL A 171 10.32 -6.99 13.81
N VAL A 172 10.22 -5.85 13.16
CA VAL A 172 11.27 -4.85 13.04
C VAL A 172 10.72 -3.54 13.56
N ARG A 173 11.40 -2.94 14.54
CA ARG A 173 11.06 -1.60 15.03
C ARG A 173 12.18 -0.64 14.68
N GLU A 174 11.83 0.51 14.13
CA GLU A 174 12.77 1.59 13.88
C GLU A 174 12.32 2.84 14.64
N ASP A 175 13.22 3.46 15.40
CA ASP A 175 12.94 4.68 16.16
C ASP A 175 13.78 5.83 15.62
N PHE A 176 13.18 7.02 15.58
CA PHE A 176 13.78 8.24 15.05
C PHE A 176 13.72 9.35 16.10
N THR A 177 14.84 10.01 16.34
CA THR A 177 14.88 11.21 17.19
C THR A 177 15.22 12.43 16.36
N TYR A 178 14.67 13.57 16.75
CA TYR A 178 14.83 14.81 16.00
C TYR A 178 15.30 15.93 16.93
N SER A 179 16.04 16.87 16.37
CA SER A 179 16.34 18.14 17.04
C SER A 179 15.06 18.98 17.13
N PRO A 180 15.04 20.03 17.96
CA PRO A 180 13.92 20.98 18.02
C PRO A 180 13.64 21.72 16.69
N GLN A 181 14.59 21.68 15.75
CA GLN A 181 14.46 22.23 14.39
C GLN A 181 14.14 21.14 13.35
N ASP A 182 13.60 20.01 13.80
CA ASP A 182 13.11 18.90 12.98
C ASP A 182 14.18 18.16 12.15
N ARG A 183 15.45 18.22 12.57
CA ARG A 183 16.55 17.50 11.91
C ARG A 183 16.74 16.13 12.55
N LEU A 184 16.88 15.08 11.74
CA LEU A 184 17.07 13.71 12.23
C LEU A 184 18.39 13.57 12.99
N LEU A 185 18.33 13.31 14.29
CA LEU A 185 19.49 13.09 15.14
C LEU A 185 19.91 11.62 15.13
N THR A 186 19.02 10.72 15.52
CA THR A 186 19.32 9.28 15.55
C THR A 186 18.27 8.46 14.82
N HIS A 187 18.72 7.36 14.23
CA HIS A 187 17.88 6.30 13.68
C HIS A 187 18.40 4.97 14.21
N THR A 188 17.56 4.27 14.96
CA THR A 188 17.88 2.95 15.53
C THR A 188 16.95 1.89 14.98
N HIS A 189 17.40 0.64 14.98
CA HIS A 189 16.65 -0.51 14.51
C HIS A 189 16.74 -1.65 15.52
N GLN A 190 15.63 -2.34 15.75
CA GLN A 190 15.54 -3.53 16.57
C GLN A 190 14.82 -4.64 15.81
N VAL A 191 15.47 -5.81 15.70
CA VAL A 191 14.85 -7.03 15.16
C VAL A 191 14.32 -7.86 16.33
N ASN A 192 13.03 -8.17 16.30
CA ASN A 192 12.29 -8.86 17.35
C ASN A 192 12.57 -8.20 18.72
N ALA A 193 12.79 -8.98 19.76
CA ALA A 193 13.25 -8.50 21.07
C ALA A 193 14.79 -8.46 21.18
N GLY A 194 15.50 -8.35 20.07
CA GLY A 194 16.96 -8.31 20.02
C GLY A 194 17.54 -7.00 20.55
N ILE A 195 18.87 -6.88 20.49
CA ILE A 195 19.57 -5.65 20.90
C ILE A 195 19.28 -4.55 19.88
N VAL A 196 18.94 -3.36 20.38
CA VAL A 196 18.76 -2.15 19.55
C VAL A 196 20.10 -1.76 18.92
N GLN A 197 20.10 -1.59 17.60
CA GLN A 197 21.27 -1.20 16.82
C GLN A 197 21.15 0.25 16.35
N LEU A 198 22.22 1.01 16.49
CA LEU A 198 22.30 2.35 15.91
C LEU A 198 22.62 2.25 14.42
N LEU A 199 21.70 2.71 13.57
CA LEU A 199 21.93 2.78 12.12
C LEU A 199 22.60 4.09 11.72
N THR A 200 22.18 5.19 12.33
CA THR A 200 22.75 6.51 12.04
C THR A 200 22.67 7.43 13.26
N SER A 201 23.72 8.22 13.47
CA SER A 201 23.74 9.38 14.37
C SER A 201 24.33 10.58 13.62
N ASN A 202 23.56 11.67 13.52
CA ASN A 202 23.92 12.88 12.80
C ASN A 202 24.22 14.01 13.79
N ASN A 203 25.30 14.75 13.54
CA ASN A 203 25.58 16.02 14.19
C ASN A 203 25.44 17.16 13.20
N TYR A 204 24.81 18.26 13.63
CA TYR A 204 24.61 19.44 12.80
C TYR A 204 25.28 20.65 13.43
N ASP A 205 25.83 21.53 12.61
CA ASP A 205 26.37 22.81 13.05
C ASP A 205 25.24 23.82 13.40
N ALA A 206 25.64 25.00 13.89
CA ALA A 206 24.71 26.06 14.24
C ALA A 206 23.88 26.60 13.06
N LEU A 207 24.36 26.44 11.82
CA LEU A 207 23.66 26.84 10.61
C LEU A 207 22.71 25.74 10.11
N GLY A 208 22.83 24.53 10.65
CA GLY A 208 22.05 23.36 10.27
C GLY A 208 22.63 22.50 9.17
N GLN A 209 23.90 22.68 8.87
CA GLN A 209 24.61 21.82 7.96
C GLN A 209 25.04 20.56 8.70
N LEU A 210 24.99 19.43 8.02
CA LEU A 210 25.44 18.15 8.57
C LEU A 210 26.97 18.22 8.74
N GLU A 211 27.43 18.23 9.98
CA GLU A 211 28.86 18.29 10.31
C GLU A 211 29.46 16.88 10.34
N SER A 212 28.75 15.90 10.90
CA SER A 212 29.17 14.51 10.89
C SER A 212 28.00 13.54 10.87
N LYS A 213 28.24 12.36 10.29
CA LYS A 213 27.30 11.24 10.25
C LYS A 213 28.03 9.96 10.61
N ASN A 214 27.67 9.39 11.77
CA ASN A 214 28.16 8.09 12.21
C ASN A 214 27.17 7.02 11.74
N VAL A 215 27.69 5.91 11.20
CA VAL A 215 26.90 4.76 10.73
C VAL A 215 27.43 3.48 11.36
N GLY A 216 26.52 2.62 11.81
CA GLY A 216 26.88 1.45 12.62
C GLY A 216 27.43 1.85 14.00
N ASP A 217 27.50 0.88 14.91
CA ASP A 217 28.02 1.10 16.25
C ASP A 217 29.53 1.47 16.22
N PRO A 218 29.94 2.67 16.64
CA PRO A 218 31.36 3.03 16.76
C PRO A 218 32.10 2.21 17.84
N GLY A 219 31.38 1.49 18.72
CA GLY A 219 31.90 0.69 19.82
C GLY A 219 31.91 -0.83 19.60
N GLY A 220 31.48 -1.33 18.43
CA GLY A 220 31.19 -2.76 18.22
C GLY A 220 32.28 -3.60 17.54
N ASN A 221 33.45 -3.04 17.20
CA ASN A 221 34.53 -3.79 16.53
C ASN A 221 35.91 -3.49 17.13
N SER A 222 36.23 -4.10 18.27
CA SER A 222 37.61 -4.49 18.53
C SER A 222 37.96 -5.63 17.58
N ARG A 223 38.69 -5.32 16.51
CA ARG A 223 39.36 -6.33 15.69
C ARG A 223 40.28 -7.14 16.60
N GLN A 224 39.98 -8.43 16.79
CA GLN A 224 40.99 -9.44 17.11
C GLN A 224 41.45 -10.11 15.82
#